data_AF-A0A923B555-F1
#
_entry.id   AF-A0A923B555-F1
#
_cell.length_a   1.000
_cell.length_b   1.000
_cell.length_c   1.000
_cell.angle_alpha   90.00
_cell.angle_beta   90.00
_cell.angle_gamma   90.00
#
_symmetry.space_group_name_H-M   'P 1'
#
loop_
_entity.id
_entity.type
_entity.pdbx_description
1 polymer ?
#
loop_
_entity_poly.entity_id
_entity_poly.type
_entity_poly.pdbx_seq_one_letter_code
_entity_poly.pdbx_strand_id
1 'polypeptide(L)'
;MRILSTLACVAALLSLGCGGGSDKFKAQRPKTVPAQGVVTYNGEPLAGAIVIFVPPQGGTAASSATNAAGQFDAKAFPPDAGAVPGTYKVTVTKN
;
A
#
# COMPACT_ATOMS: atom_id res chain seq x y z
N MET A 1 -5.74 27.07 -44.05
CA MET A 1 -4.89 25.86 -43.91
C MET A 1 -3.61 26.05 -43.07
N ARG A 2 -3.46 27.11 -42.25
CA ARG A 2 -2.27 27.30 -41.37
C ARG A 2 -2.55 27.09 -39.87
N ILE A 3 -3.82 26.82 -39.52
CA ILE A 3 -4.31 26.68 -38.14
C ILE A 3 -4.43 25.20 -37.72
N LEU A 4 -4.43 24.27 -38.69
CA LEU A 4 -4.47 22.83 -38.43
C LEU A 4 -3.10 22.26 -38.00
N SER A 5 -1.99 22.92 -38.37
CA SER A 5 -0.63 22.44 -38.08
C SER A 5 -0.16 22.76 -36.66
N THR A 6 -0.70 23.80 -36.03
CA THR A 6 -0.32 24.22 -34.66
C THR A 6 -1.04 23.41 -33.58
N LEU A 7 -2.23 22.87 -33.87
CA LEU A 7 -3.02 22.09 -32.92
C LEU A 7 -2.50 20.65 -32.75
N ALA A 8 -1.77 20.13 -33.74
CA ALA A 8 -1.21 18.78 -33.72
C ALA A 8 0.01 18.63 -32.78
N CYS A 9 0.79 19.69 -32.57
CA CYS A 9 1.96 19.64 -31.68
C CYS A 9 1.60 19.69 -30.19
N VAL A 10 0.49 20.34 -29.81
CA VAL A 10 0.09 20.48 -28.39
C VAL A 10 -0.53 19.19 -27.85
N ALA A 11 -1.19 18.39 -28.71
CA ALA A 11 -1.78 17.11 -28.32
C ALA A 11 -0.74 16.00 -28.07
N ALA A 12 0.44 16.08 -28.67
CA ALA A 12 1.50 15.07 -28.52
C ALA A 12 2.30 15.18 -27.20
N LEU A 13 2.17 16.30 -26.49
CA LEU A 13 2.88 16.55 -25.22
C LEU A 13 2.13 16.01 -23.98
N LEU A 14 0.88 15.56 -24.13
CA LEU A 14 0.06 15.07 -23.02
C LEU A 14 0.22 13.57 -22.74
N SER A 15 0.95 12.83 -23.56
CA SER A 15 1.08 11.37 -23.45
C SER A 15 2.33 10.87 -22.71
N LEU A 16 3.19 11.76 -22.20
CA LEU A 16 4.43 11.37 -21.48
C LEU A 16 4.28 11.29 -19.95
N GLY A 17 3.05 11.25 -19.43
CA GLY A 17 2.78 11.40 -18.01
C GLY A 17 2.11 10.23 -17.28
N CYS A 18 2.04 9.02 -17.86
CA CYS A 18 1.53 7.86 -17.11
C CYS A 18 2.70 7.14 -16.41
N GLY A 19 3.26 7.78 -15.37
CA GLY A 19 4.40 7.31 -14.60
C GLY A 19 4.08 6.10 -13.72
N GLY A 20 3.81 4.95 -14.34
CA GLY A 20 3.85 3.62 -13.69
C GLY A 20 5.30 3.10 -13.59
N GLY A 21 6.24 3.98 -13.26
CA GLY A 21 7.66 3.68 -13.22
C GLY A 21 8.00 2.81 -12.02
N SER A 22 8.64 1.67 -12.26
CA SER A 22 9.37 0.94 -11.23
C SER A 22 10.53 1.80 -10.76
N ASP A 23 10.29 2.67 -9.79
CA ASP A 23 11.34 3.48 -9.17
C ASP A 23 12.43 2.53 -8.65
N LYS A 24 13.71 2.94 -8.73
CA LYS A 24 14.83 2.09 -8.27
C LYS A 24 14.65 1.63 -6.82
N PHE A 25 13.94 2.42 -6.03
CA PHE A 25 13.53 2.10 -4.66
C PHE A 25 12.52 0.96 -4.55
N LYS A 26 11.67 0.70 -5.57
CA LYS A 26 10.78 -0.47 -5.62
C LYS A 26 11.53 -1.75 -5.99
N ALA A 27 12.51 -1.66 -6.90
CA ALA A 27 13.30 -2.81 -7.34
C ALA A 27 14.19 -3.41 -6.24
N GLN A 28 14.57 -2.62 -5.23
CA GLN A 28 15.42 -3.04 -4.12
C GLN A 28 14.62 -3.50 -2.88
N ARG A 29 13.28 -3.53 -2.93
CA ARG A 29 12.45 -3.95 -1.80
C ARG A 29 12.58 -5.46 -1.56
N PRO A 30 12.64 -5.91 -0.30
CA PRO A 30 12.46 -7.32 0.02
C PRO A 30 11.11 -7.83 -0.51
N LYS A 31 11.05 -9.13 -0.85
CA LYS A 31 9.80 -9.76 -1.26
C LYS A 31 8.81 -9.75 -0.09
N THR A 32 7.56 -9.40 -0.39
CA THR A 32 6.44 -9.51 0.55
C THR A 32 5.64 -10.77 0.32
N VAL A 33 4.93 -11.21 1.36
CA VAL A 33 3.91 -12.26 1.31
C VAL A 33 2.58 -11.70 1.82
N PRO A 34 1.43 -12.25 1.36
CA PRO A 34 0.12 -11.83 1.87
C PRO A 34 0.06 -11.93 3.40
N ALA A 35 -0.39 -10.85 4.05
CA ALA A 35 -0.53 -10.76 5.49
C ALA A 35 -1.90 -10.14 5.79
N GLN A 36 -2.92 -10.99 5.83
CA GLN A 36 -4.33 -10.61 5.93
C GLN A 36 -4.98 -11.28 7.13
N GLY A 37 -6.08 -10.69 7.61
CA GLY A 37 -6.85 -11.27 8.70
C GLY A 37 -8.05 -10.43 9.06
N VAL A 38 -8.71 -10.81 10.15
CA VAL A 38 -9.87 -10.10 10.71
C VAL A 38 -9.55 -9.73 12.15
N VAL A 39 -9.77 -8.46 12.50
CA VAL A 39 -9.73 -8.00 13.88
C VAL A 39 -11.15 -8.02 14.42
N THR A 40 -11.33 -8.65 15.57
CA THR A 40 -12.59 -8.63 16.32
C THR A 40 -12.39 -8.02 17.71
N TYR A 41 -13.44 -7.43 18.26
CA TYR A 41 -13.51 -6.95 19.62
C TYR A 41 -14.87 -7.31 20.21
N ASN A 42 -14.88 -7.95 21.38
CA ASN A 42 -16.10 -8.50 22.00
C ASN A 42 -16.92 -9.43 21.08
N GLY A 43 -16.25 -10.17 20.20
CA GLY A 43 -16.89 -11.09 19.25
C GLY A 43 -17.41 -10.43 17.97
N GLU A 44 -17.36 -9.11 17.86
CA GLU A 44 -17.79 -8.37 16.67
C GLU A 44 -16.61 -7.90 15.83
N PRO A 45 -16.74 -7.81 14.48
CA PRO A 45 -15.71 -7.24 13.62
C PRO A 45 -15.41 -5.78 13.99
N LEU A 46 -14.13 -5.47 14.21
CA LEU A 46 -13.72 -4.13 14.62
C LEU A 46 -13.33 -3.31 13.40
N ALA A 47 -14.23 -2.44 12.95
CA ALA A 47 -13.98 -1.55 11.81
C ALA A 47 -13.11 -0.34 12.17
N GLY A 48 -12.26 0.09 11.25
CA GLY A 48 -11.45 1.30 11.35
C GLY A 48 -10.44 1.29 12.50
N ALA A 49 -9.96 0.12 12.91
CA ALA A 49 -8.80 -0.04 13.78
C ALA A 49 -7.52 0.00 12.94
N ILE A 50 -6.45 0.52 13.52
CA ILE A 50 -5.12 0.53 12.92
C ILE A 50 -4.34 -0.67 13.44
N VAL A 51 -3.89 -1.53 12.53
CA VAL A 51 -3.05 -2.69 12.80
C VAL A 51 -1.63 -2.37 12.34
N ILE A 52 -0.66 -2.49 13.24
CA ILE A 52 0.75 -2.21 12.96
C ILE A 52 1.59 -3.44 13.32
N PHE A 53 2.40 -3.90 12.38
CA PHE A 53 3.36 -4.98 12.51
C PHE A 53 4.74 -4.37 12.70
N VAL A 54 5.25 -4.42 13.93
CA VAL A 54 6.56 -3.84 14.30
C VAL A 54 7.59 -4.95 14.47
N PRO A 55 8.64 -5.03 13.64
CA PRO A 55 9.67 -6.04 13.82
C PRO A 55 10.51 -5.72 15.06
N PRO A 56 10.97 -6.72 15.83
CA PRO A 56 11.65 -6.49 17.11
C PRO A 56 13.06 -5.88 16.95
N GLN A 57 13.76 -6.12 15.83
CA GLN A 57 15.12 -5.64 15.60
C GLN A 57 15.37 -5.37 14.12
N GLY A 58 15.31 -4.11 13.71
CA GLY A 58 15.44 -3.73 12.30
C GLY A 58 14.39 -4.38 11.40
N GLY A 59 14.42 -4.08 10.10
CA GLY A 59 13.47 -4.64 9.14
C GLY A 59 12.33 -3.68 8.78
N THR A 60 11.35 -4.20 8.05
CA THR A 60 10.28 -3.41 7.43
C THR A 60 8.98 -3.57 8.22
N ALA A 61 8.47 -2.49 8.80
CA ALA A 61 7.16 -2.48 9.41
C ALA A 61 6.05 -2.55 8.35
N ALA A 62 4.90 -3.12 8.71
CA ALA A 62 3.72 -3.11 7.87
C ALA A 62 2.53 -2.54 8.65
N SER A 63 1.56 -1.94 7.93
CA SER A 63 0.36 -1.42 8.57
C SER A 63 -0.88 -1.57 7.69
N SER A 64 -2.06 -1.53 8.31
CA SER A 64 -3.34 -1.48 7.63
C SER A 64 -4.40 -0.87 8.57
N ALA A 65 -5.40 -0.23 7.98
CA ALA A 65 -6.67 0.00 8.65
C ALA A 65 -7.60 -1.20 8.41
N THR A 66 -8.45 -1.54 9.37
CA THR A 66 -9.50 -2.55 9.18
C THR A 66 -10.71 -1.94 8.48
N ASN A 67 -11.33 -2.69 7.57
CA ASN A 67 -12.56 -2.27 6.88
C ASN A 67 -13.81 -2.51 7.74
N ALA A 68 -15.00 -2.26 7.18
CA ALA A 68 -16.29 -2.47 7.87
C ALA A 68 -16.52 -3.91 8.37
N ALA A 69 -15.90 -4.91 7.72
CA ALA A 69 -15.93 -6.31 8.11
C ALA A 69 -14.77 -6.69 9.07
N GLY A 70 -14.05 -5.71 9.62
CA GLY A 70 -12.88 -5.93 10.49
C GLY A 70 -11.65 -6.49 9.76
N GLN A 71 -11.70 -6.64 8.44
CA GLN A 71 -10.62 -7.23 7.66
C GLN A 71 -9.49 -6.23 7.45
N PHE A 72 -8.25 -6.71 7.51
CA PHE A 72 -7.06 -5.94 7.19
C PHE A 72 -6.23 -6.65 6.11
N ASP A 73 -5.45 -5.86 5.36
CA ASP A 73 -4.44 -6.35 4.43
C ASP A 73 -3.17 -5.53 4.65
N ALA A 74 -2.22 -6.11 5.40
CA ALA A 74 -1.04 -5.39 5.86
C ALA A 74 -0.16 -4.98 4.68
N LYS A 75 0.33 -3.74 4.72
CA LYS A 75 1.16 -3.16 3.67
C LYS A 75 2.50 -2.71 4.24
N ALA A 76 3.56 -3.43 3.89
CA ALA A 76 4.93 -3.00 4.15
C ALA A 76 5.35 -1.85 3.23
N PHE A 77 4.85 -1.85 1.99
CA PHE A 77 5.18 -0.85 0.98
C PHE A 77 3.92 -0.38 0.23
N PRO A 78 3.12 0.53 0.81
CA PRO A 78 1.92 1.05 0.14
C PRO A 78 2.23 1.60 -1.27
N PRO A 79 1.34 1.39 -2.26
CA PRO A 79 0.01 0.79 -2.13
C PRO A 79 0.00 -0.75 -2.18
N ASP A 80 1.15 -1.39 -2.43
CA ASP A 80 1.28 -2.83 -2.60
C ASP A 80 0.97 -3.58 -1.29
N ALA A 81 0.27 -4.72 -1.41
CA ALA A 81 -0.09 -5.56 -0.28
C ALA A 81 1.07 -6.45 0.19
N GLY A 82 0.95 -6.94 1.42
CA GLY A 82 1.84 -7.90 2.03
C GLY A 82 2.87 -7.29 2.98
N ALA A 83 3.42 -8.17 3.80
CA ALA A 83 4.51 -7.88 4.72
C ALA A 83 5.75 -8.69 4.35
N VAL A 84 6.92 -8.21 4.75
CA VAL A 84 8.15 -9.02 4.63
C VAL A 84 8.05 -10.20 5.60
N PRO A 85 8.36 -11.44 5.21
CA PRO A 85 8.33 -12.57 6.14
C PRO A 85 9.22 -12.34 7.37
N GLY A 86 8.71 -12.61 8.57
CA GLY A 86 9.47 -12.42 9.81
C GLY A 86 8.61 -12.43 11.07
N THR A 87 9.25 -12.17 12.20
CA THR A 87 8.60 -12.04 13.52
C THR A 87 8.24 -10.59 13.77
N TYR A 88 7.02 -10.35 14.27
CA TYR A 88 6.51 -9.01 14.54
C TYR A 88 5.82 -8.94 15.90
N LYS A 89 5.96 -7.81 16.58
CA LYS A 89 5.01 -7.37 17.60
C LYS A 89 3.86 -6.67 16.89
N VAL A 90 2.64 -7.22 17.03
CA VAL A 90 1.44 -6.64 16.41
C VAL A 90 0.73 -5.76 17.43
N THR A 91 0.44 -4.52 17.04
CA THR A 91 -0.34 -3.58 17.84
C THR A 91 -1.62 -3.24 17.10
N VAL A 92 -2.75 -3.26 17.80
CA VAL A 92 -4.06 -2.87 17.27
C VAL A 92 -4.60 -1.73 18.11
N THR A 93 -4.92 -0.60 17.47
CA THR A 93 -5.43 0.59 18.15
C THR A 93 -6.69 1.10 17.48
N LYS A 94 -7.69 1.46 18.28
CA LYS A 94 -8.92 2.11 17.85
C LYS A 94 -9.13 3.35 18.73
N ASN A 95 -9.38 4.50 18.09
CA ASN A 95 -9.76 5.75 18.76
C ASN A 95 -11.28 5.81 18.95
#